data_AF-A0A4R2S2Y7-F1
#
_entry.id   AF-A0A4R2S2Y7-F1
#
_cell.length_a   1.000
_cell.length_b   1.000
_cell.length_c   1.000
_cell.angle_alpha   90.00
_cell.angle_beta   90.00
_cell.angle_gamma   90.00
#
_symmetry.space_group_name_H-M   'P 1'
#
loop_
_entity.id
_entity.type
_entity.pdbx_description
1 polymer ?
#
loop_
_entity_poly.entity_id
_entity_poly.type
_entity_poly.pdbx_seq_one_letter_code
_entity_poly.pdbx_strand_id
1 'polypeptide(L)'
;MEKRYDQHFFKRSQESWVGISPKELLSFVRTKCQEILTQDRLLELLSEGRQLRVKLGIDPTGAEIHLGHIVPLLLLNQFARAGHHIDFIIGDFTAW
;
A
#
# COMPACT_ATOMS: atom_id res chain seq x y z
N MET A 1 7.69 0.61 27.42
CA MET A 1 7.07 1.33 26.28
C MET A 1 5.63 0.87 26.18
N GLU A 2 4.67 1.79 26.25
CA GLU A 2 3.23 1.47 26.20
C GLU A 2 2.85 0.92 24.81
N LYS A 3 1.87 0.01 24.74
CA LYS A 3 1.42 -0.59 23.48
C LYS A 3 0.69 0.44 22.62
N ARG A 4 0.85 0.36 21.29
CA ARG A 4 0.16 1.26 20.35
C ARG A 4 -1.34 0.92 20.32
N TYR A 5 -2.23 1.92 20.25
CA TYR A 5 -3.70 1.76 20.37
C TYR A 5 -4.28 0.64 19.49
N ASP A 6 -3.77 0.48 18.27
CA ASP A 6 -4.20 -0.56 17.34
C ASP A 6 -3.95 -1.99 17.85
N GLN A 7 -2.92 -2.18 18.68
CA GLN A 7 -2.54 -3.49 19.23
C GLN A 7 -3.55 -4.00 20.26
N HIS A 8 -4.44 -3.14 20.76
CA HIS A 8 -5.47 -3.51 21.73
C HIS A 8 -6.69 -4.14 21.04
N PHE A 9 -7.04 -3.68 19.84
CA PHE A 9 -8.32 -4.03 19.20
C PHE A 9 -8.17 -4.70 17.82
N PHE A 10 -7.07 -4.46 17.11
CA PHE A 10 -6.89 -4.90 15.73
C PHE A 10 -5.78 -5.93 15.61
N LYS A 11 -6.04 -7.16 16.07
CA LYS A 11 -5.06 -8.28 16.01
C LYS A 11 -4.48 -8.53 14.62
N ARG A 12 -5.27 -8.29 13.55
CA ARG A 12 -4.86 -8.48 12.15
C ARG A 12 -4.13 -7.28 11.53
N SER A 13 -4.05 -6.14 12.22
CA SER A 13 -3.40 -4.94 11.68
C SER A 13 -1.89 -5.09 11.48
N GLN A 14 -1.26 -6.01 12.22
CA GLN A 14 0.18 -6.28 12.17
C GLN A 14 0.52 -7.67 11.65
N GLU A 15 -0.46 -8.40 11.12
CA GLU A 15 -0.24 -9.73 10.54
C GLU A 15 0.64 -9.60 9.29
N SER A 16 1.79 -10.28 9.29
CA SER A 16 2.68 -10.34 8.13
C SER A 16 2.02 -11.11 6.98
N TRP A 17 2.17 -10.60 5.76
CA TRP A 17 1.74 -11.25 4.53
C TRP A 17 2.94 -11.73 3.70
N VAL A 18 4.13 -11.81 4.29
CA VAL A 18 5.31 -12.36 3.60
C VAL A 18 5.01 -13.79 3.17
N GLY A 19 5.18 -14.07 1.88
CA GLY A 19 4.84 -15.37 1.28
C GLY A 19 3.38 -15.52 0.82
N ILE A 20 2.56 -14.46 0.90
CA ILE A 20 1.24 -14.43 0.26
C ILE A 20 1.35 -14.74 -1.23
N SER A 21 0.39 -15.49 -1.79
CA SER A 21 0.44 -15.83 -3.21
C SER A 21 0.24 -14.59 -4.09
N PRO A 22 0.93 -14.46 -5.24
CA PRO A 22 0.76 -13.32 -6.15
C PRO A 22 -0.70 -13.07 -6.56
N LYS A 23 -1.46 -14.14 -6.81
CA LYS A 23 -2.89 -14.07 -7.17
C LYS A 23 -3.75 -13.55 -6.02
N GLU A 24 -3.44 -13.95 -4.80
CA GLU A 24 -4.17 -13.52 -3.62
C GLU A 24 -3.88 -12.04 -3.30
N LEU A 25 -2.61 -11.62 -3.33
CA LEU A 25 -2.25 -10.20 -3.19
C LEU A 25 -2.94 -9.34 -4.26
N LEU A 26 -2.91 -9.79 -5.51
CA LEU A 26 -3.61 -9.11 -6.61
C LEU A 26 -5.11 -8.97 -6.36
N SER A 27 -5.75 -9.98 -5.75
CA SER A 27 -7.17 -9.91 -5.40
C SER A 27 -7.46 -8.78 -4.41
N PHE A 28 -6.62 -8.57 -3.40
CA PHE A 28 -6.77 -7.47 -2.44
C PHE A 28 -6.61 -6.12 -3.13
N VAL A 29 -5.60 -5.97 -3.97
CA VAL A 29 -5.33 -4.75 -4.74
C VAL A 29 -6.53 -4.40 -5.62
N ARG A 30 -7.07 -5.37 -6.36
CA ARG A 30 -8.20 -5.15 -7.28
C ARG A 30 -9.43 -4.57 -6.59
N THR A 31 -9.69 -4.93 -5.33
CA THR A 31 -10.84 -4.40 -4.58
C THR A 31 -10.73 -2.91 -4.20
N LYS A 32 -9.57 -2.28 -4.40
CA LYS A 32 -9.28 -0.89 -4.02
C LYS A 32 -8.95 0.00 -5.22
N CYS A 33 -8.95 -0.57 -6.43
CA CYS A 33 -8.66 0.13 -7.67
C CYS A 33 -9.93 0.24 -8.52
N GLN A 34 -10.18 1.42 -9.08
CA GLN A 34 -11.19 1.59 -10.13
C GLN A 34 -10.70 1.00 -11.46
N GLU A 35 -9.42 1.14 -11.77
CA GLU A 35 -8.77 0.66 -12.99
C GLU A 35 -7.34 0.19 -12.67
N ILE A 36 -6.85 -0.81 -13.41
CA ILE A 36 -5.48 -1.30 -13.37
C ILE A 36 -4.95 -1.40 -14.80
N LEU A 37 -4.00 -0.54 -15.17
CA LEU A 37 -3.51 -0.43 -16.54
C LEU A 37 -2.75 -1.68 -17.04
N THR A 38 -1.94 -2.29 -16.16
CA THR A 38 -1.06 -3.42 -16.52
C THR A 38 -1.13 -4.54 -15.48
N GLN A 39 -2.31 -5.16 -15.36
CA GLN A 39 -2.57 -6.18 -14.35
C GLN A 39 -1.66 -7.42 -14.52
N ASP A 40 -1.52 -7.91 -15.75
CA ASP A 40 -0.72 -9.11 -16.02
C ASP A 40 0.76 -8.86 -15.70
N ARG A 41 1.25 -7.66 -16.01
CA ARG A 41 2.61 -7.26 -15.65
C ARG A 41 2.83 -7.22 -14.15
N LEU A 42 1.85 -6.77 -13.36
CA LEU A 42 1.95 -6.82 -11.90
C LEU A 42 2.04 -8.27 -11.41
N LEU A 43 1.26 -9.19 -11.98
CA LEU A 43 1.31 -10.60 -11.61
C LEU A 43 2.66 -11.25 -11.95
N GLU A 44 3.23 -10.95 -13.12
CA GLU A 44 4.58 -11.37 -13.51
C GLU A 44 5.61 -10.88 -12.49
N LEU A 45 5.61 -9.58 -12.19
CA LEU A 45 6.53 -8.94 -11.25
C LEU A 45 6.45 -9.52 -9.84
N LEU A 46 5.24 -9.83 -9.36
CA LEU A 46 5.03 -10.49 -8.09
C LEU A 46 5.54 -11.95 -8.09
N SER A 47 5.49 -12.62 -9.24
CA SER A 47 5.96 -14.00 -9.39
C SER A 47 7.48 -14.12 -9.48
N GLU A 48 8.20 -13.03 -9.81
CA GLU A 48 9.66 -12.97 -9.81
C GLU A 48 10.28 -13.14 -8.41
N GLY A 49 9.48 -13.06 -7.33
CA GLY A 49 9.92 -13.25 -5.95
C GLY A 49 10.85 -12.15 -5.41
N ARG A 50 11.11 -11.10 -6.20
CA ARG A 50 11.90 -9.95 -5.78
C ARG A 50 11.06 -8.90 -5.06
N GLN A 51 11.72 -8.09 -4.25
CA GLN A 51 11.10 -6.95 -3.62
C GLN A 51 10.74 -5.87 -4.67
N LEU A 52 9.44 -5.62 -4.86
CA LEU A 52 8.96 -4.48 -5.65
C LEU A 52 9.10 -3.18 -4.86
N ARG A 53 9.35 -2.08 -5.59
CA ARG A 53 9.21 -0.71 -5.06
C ARG A 53 7.84 -0.17 -5.46
N VAL A 54 7.03 0.20 -4.48
CA VAL A 54 5.68 0.72 -4.68
C VAL A 54 5.65 2.17 -4.25
N LYS A 55 5.32 3.05 -5.20
CA LYS A 55 5.37 4.49 -5.02
C LYS A 55 3.97 5.09 -4.92
N LEU A 56 3.79 6.01 -3.97
CA LEU A 56 2.64 6.93 -3.91
C LEU A 56 3.17 8.35 -3.73
N GLY A 57 2.77 9.25 -4.62
CA GLY A 57 2.99 10.68 -4.45
C GLY A 57 1.75 11.35 -3.85
N ILE A 58 1.94 12.27 -2.92
CA ILE A 58 0.89 13.18 -2.44
C ILE A 58 1.36 14.62 -2.61
N ASP A 59 0.48 15.45 -3.15
CA ASP A 59 0.64 16.89 -3.25
C ASP A 59 0.04 17.55 -1.98
N PRO A 60 0.85 18.24 -1.16
CA PRO A 60 0.39 18.89 0.06
C PRO A 60 -0.29 20.26 -0.14
N THR A 61 -0.65 20.67 -1.36
CA THR A 61 -1.32 21.97 -1.64
C THR A 61 -2.61 22.16 -0.84
N GLY A 62 -3.37 21.07 -0.63
CA GLY A 62 -4.58 21.10 0.20
C GLY A 62 -4.25 21.01 1.70
N ALA A 63 -4.80 21.92 2.50
CA ALA A 63 -4.63 21.90 3.96
C ALA A 63 -5.40 20.76 4.67
N GLU A 64 -6.34 20.12 3.98
CA GLU A 64 -7.28 19.16 4.58
C GLU A 64 -6.98 17.71 4.17
N ILE A 65 -6.83 16.84 5.16
CA ILE A 65 -6.77 15.39 4.96
C ILE A 65 -8.15 14.81 5.27
N HIS A 66 -8.82 14.26 4.26
CA HIS A 66 -10.06 13.52 4.44
C HIS A 66 -9.84 12.00 4.30
N LEU A 67 -10.86 11.21 4.66
CA LEU A 67 -10.83 9.73 4.65
C LEU A 67 -10.53 9.13 3.27
N GLY A 68 -10.68 9.90 2.18
CA GLY A 68 -10.35 9.45 0.83
C GLY A 68 -8.87 9.09 0.66
N HIS A 69 -7.98 9.77 1.39
CA HIS A 69 -6.54 9.49 1.38
C HIS A 69 -6.19 8.13 2.02
N ILE A 70 -7.11 7.52 2.78
CA ILE A 70 -6.84 6.24 3.44
C ILE A 70 -6.79 5.10 2.42
N VAL A 71 -7.58 5.15 1.34
CA VAL A 71 -7.64 4.07 0.33
C VAL A 71 -6.26 3.75 -0.26
N PRO A 72 -5.49 4.72 -0.81
CA PRO A 72 -4.16 4.45 -1.32
C PRO A 72 -3.17 4.05 -0.21
N LEU A 73 -3.30 4.59 1.01
CA LEU A 73 -2.47 4.19 2.15
C LEU A 73 -2.71 2.73 2.58
N LEU A 74 -3.96 2.24 2.50
CA LEU A 74 -4.28 0.83 2.74
C LEU A 74 -3.64 -0.08 1.70
N LEU A 75 -3.60 0.34 0.43
CA LEU A 75 -2.88 -0.38 -0.63
C LEU A 75 -1.38 -0.46 -0.32
N LEU A 76 -0.74 0.66 0.04
CA LEU A 76 0.67 0.66 0.45
C LEU A 76 0.92 -0.28 1.63
N ASN A 77 0.03 -0.29 2.61
CA ASN A 77 0.14 -1.18 3.76
C ASN A 77 0.08 -2.66 3.36
N GLN A 78 -0.78 -3.04 2.40
CA GLN A 78 -0.84 -4.41 1.89
C GLN A 78 0.48 -4.83 1.25
N PHE A 79 1.06 -3.97 0.39
CA PHE A 79 2.38 -4.24 -0.22
C PHE A 79 3.49 -4.30 0.83
N ALA A 80 3.49 -3.41 1.83
CA ALA A 80 4.46 -3.42 2.91
C ALA A 80 4.39 -4.72 3.73
N ARG A 81 3.17 -5.17 4.07
CA ARG A 81 2.93 -6.42 4.79
C ARG A 81 3.36 -7.64 3.98
N ALA A 82 3.24 -7.58 2.65
CA ALA A 82 3.74 -8.60 1.73
C ALA A 82 5.28 -8.59 1.57
N GLY A 83 5.98 -7.64 2.21
CA GLY A 83 7.45 -7.53 2.20
C GLY A 83 8.01 -6.59 1.13
N HIS A 84 7.17 -5.87 0.40
CA HIS A 84 7.61 -4.91 -0.62
C HIS A 84 8.07 -3.58 -0.02
N HIS A 85 8.89 -2.85 -0.77
CA HIS A 85 9.42 -1.55 -0.36
C HIS A 85 8.45 -0.44 -0.74
N ILE A 86 8.18 0.49 0.18
CA ILE A 86 7.24 1.60 -0.02
C ILE A 86 8.01 2.91 -0.12
N ASP A 87 7.85 3.60 -1.24
CA ASP A 87 8.32 4.96 -1.46
C ASP A 87 7.10 5.91 -1.35
N PHE A 88 6.89 6.49 -0.18
CA PHE A 88 5.86 7.51 0.02
C PHE A 88 6.47 8.91 -0.14
N ILE A 89 6.04 9.63 -1.17
CA ILE A 89 6.69 10.86 -1.62
C ILE A 89 5.75 12.04 -1.39
N ILE A 90 6.24 13.03 -0.67
CA ILE A 90 5.59 14.33 -0.51
C ILE A 90 6.12 15.25 -1.61
N GLY A 91 5.24 15.72 -2.48
CA GLY A 91 5.55 16.61 -3.59
C GLY A 91 5.53 18.08 -3.16
N ASP A 92 6.36 18.46 -2.19
CA ASP A 92 6.46 19.85 -1.70
C ASP A 92 6.93 20.83 -2.79
N PHE A 93 7.81 20.40 -3.69
CA PHE A 93 8.26 21.19 -4.83
C PHE A 93 7.15 21.49 -5.84
N THR A 94 6.16 20.61 -5.97
CA THR A 94 5.03 20.78 -6.90
C THR A 94 3.82 21.43 -6.26
N ALA A 95 3.88 21.70 -4.95
CA ALA A 95 2.77 22.30 -4.22
C ALA A 95 2.83 23.83 -4.33
N TRP A 96 1.80 24.44 -4.92
CA TRP A 96 1.69 25.90 -5.09
C TRP A 96 0.24 26.38 -5.02
#